data_AF-A0A529A912-F1
#
_entry.id   AF-A0A529A912-F1
#
_cell.length_a   1.000
_cell.length_b   1.000
_cell.length_c   1.000
_cell.angle_alpha   90.00
_cell.angle_beta   90.00
_cell.angle_gamma   90.00
#
_symmetry.space_group_name_H-M   'P 1'
#
loop_
_entity.id
_entity.type
_entity.pdbx_description
1 polymer ?
#
loop_
_entity_poly.entity_id
_entity_poly.type
_entity_poly.pdbx_seq_one_letter_code
_entity_poly.pdbx_strand_id
1 'polypeptide(L)' 'MVTTIAQGEAGLPVRFVATLTENQIVALSVPGKLGESDQIIEISRVGGKLVVSPQPIDGIVVSSPKLAVD' A
#
# COMPACT_ATOMS: atom_id res chain seq x y z
N MET A 1 14.03 2.66 -6.65
CA MET A 1 13.48 1.37 -6.17
C MET A 1 12.45 0.89 -7.17
N VAL A 2 12.33 -0.42 -7.39
CA VAL A 2 11.24 -1.00 -8.18
C VAL A 2 10.52 -2.01 -7.30
N THR A 3 9.21 -1.82 -7.10
CA THR A 3 8.36 -2.75 -6.33
C THR A 3 7.16 -3.13 -7.17
N THR A 4 6.87 -4.42 -7.20
CA THR A 4 5.67 -4.99 -7.83
C THR A 4 4.74 -5.46 -6.72
N ILE A 5 3.49 -5.01 -6.77
CA ILE A 5 2.45 -5.51 -5.87
C ILE A 5 1.34 -6.11 -6.72
N ALA A 6 0.90 -7.31 -6.35
CA ALA A 6 -0.19 -8.01 -6.99
C ALA A 6 -1.38 -8.12 -6.03
N GLN A 7 -2.58 -7.80 -6.51
CA GLN A 7 -3.83 -8.06 -5.79
C GLN A 7 -4.25 -9.53 -6.00
N GLY A 8 -3.46 -10.46 -5.45
CA GLY A 8 -3.66 -11.90 -5.64
C GLY A 8 -3.50 -12.38 -7.10
N GLU A 9 -3.84 -13.64 -7.37
CA GLU A 9 -3.63 -14.31 -8.68
C GLU A 9 -4.43 -13.70 -9.84
N ALA A 10 -5.55 -13.03 -9.56
CA ALA A 10 -6.41 -12.43 -10.59
C ALA A 10 -6.10 -10.95 -10.87
N GLY A 11 -5.24 -10.32 -10.07
CA GLY A 11 -4.92 -8.90 -10.19
C GLY A 11 -3.92 -8.63 -11.31
N LEU A 12 -4.16 -7.59 -12.11
CA LEU A 12 -3.14 -7.09 -13.03
C LEU A 12 -1.99 -6.48 -12.20
N PRO A 13 -0.74 -6.90 -12.41
CA PRO A 13 0.38 -6.38 -11.63
C PRO A 13 0.59 -4.90 -11.93
N VAL A 14 0.69 -4.08 -10.87
CA VAL A 14 1.02 -2.65 -10.99
C VAL A 14 2.46 -2.44 -10.56
N ARG A 15 3.21 -1.68 -11.38
CA ARG A 15 4.61 -1.32 -11.12
C ARG A 15 4.72 0.14 -10.72
N PHE A 16 5.24 0.38 -9.52
CA PHE A 16 5.56 1.72 -9.04
C PHE A 16 7.07 1.95 -9.07
N VAL A 17 7.48 3.15 -9.47
CA VAL A 17 8.88 3.60 -9.44
C VAL A 17 8.94 4.90 -8.67
N ALA A 18 9.72 4.90 -7.61
CA ALA A 18 9.99 6.09 -6.80
C ALA A 18 11.50 6.18 -6.50
N THR A 19 11.97 7.42 -6.42
CA THR A 19 13.30 7.77 -5.93
C THR A 19 13.16 8.33 -4.53
N LEU A 20 13.75 7.65 -3.56
CA LEU A 20 13.79 8.10 -2.17
C LEU A 20 15.18 8.68 -1.88
N THR A 21 15.21 9.93 -1.43
CA THR A 21 16.36 10.50 -0.71
C THR A 21 16.36 10.00 0.73
N GLU A 22 17.44 10.26 1.46
CA GLU A 22 17.56 9.85 2.85
C GLU A 22 16.38 10.35 3.70
N ASN A 23 15.88 9.51 4.61
CA ASN A 23 14.73 9.74 5.49
C ASN A 23 13.38 9.91 4.78
N GLN A 24 13.31 9.79 3.46
CA GLN A 24 12.02 9.71 2.76
C GLN A 24 11.39 8.33 2.94
N ILE A 25 10.06 8.33 2.89
CA ILE A 25 9.22 7.17 3.08
C ILE A 25 8.19 7.16 1.94
N VAL A 26 7.88 5.96 1.45
CA VAL A 26 6.74 5.69 0.59
C VAL A 26 5.89 4.61 1.24
N ALA A 27 4.58 4.84 1.32
CA ALA A 27 3.60 3.84 1.72
C ALA A 27 2.82 3.41 0.48
N LEU A 28 2.68 2.10 0.29
CA LEU A 28 1.88 1.50 -0.75
C LEU A 28 0.72 0.77 -0.08
N SER A 29 -0.52 1.17 -0.38
CA SER A 29 -1.73 0.49 0.09
C SER A 29 -2.37 -0.29 -1.05
N VAL A 30 -2.70 -1.55 -0.79
CA VAL A 30 -3.62 -2.33 -1.62
C VAL A 30 -4.94 -2.47 -0.87
N PRO A 31 -6.03 -1.90 -1.40
CA PRO A 31 -7.33 -2.05 -0.77
C PRO A 31 -7.74 -3.50 -0.59
N GLY A 32 -8.26 -3.82 0.59
CA GLY A 32 -8.92 -5.10 0.87
C GLY A 32 -10.24 -5.23 0.10
N LYS A 33 -10.90 -6.39 0.19
CA LYS A 33 -12.31 -6.49 -0.21
C LYS A 33 -13.20 -5.75 0.77
N LEU A 34 -14.48 -5.60 0.44
CA LEU A 34 -15.48 -5.03 1.34
C LEU A 34 -15.47 -5.76 2.70
N GLY A 35 -15.20 -5.03 3.78
CA GLY A 35 -15.11 -5.59 5.12
C GLY A 35 -13.75 -6.21 5.49
N GLU A 36 -12.79 -6.24 4.58
CA GLU A 36 -11.38 -6.59 4.86
C GLU A 36 -10.55 -5.31 5.09
N SER A 37 -9.45 -5.45 5.84
CA SER A 37 -8.47 -4.37 6.01
C SER A 37 -7.56 -4.25 4.80
N ASP A 38 -7.11 -3.03 4.52
CA ASP A 38 -6.07 -2.76 3.54
C ASP A 38 -4.74 -3.43 3.90
N GLN A 39 -3.98 -3.82 2.87
CA GLN A 39 -2.60 -4.26 3.02
C GLN A 39 -1.66 -3.09 2.74
N ILE A 40 -0.92 -2.67 3.76
CA ILE A 40 0.00 -1.53 3.65
C ILE A 40 1.43 -2.02 3.79
N ILE A 41 2.27 -1.58 2.85
CA ILE A 41 3.73 -1.78 2.89
C ILE A 41 4.37 -0.40 2.94
N GLU A 42 5.15 -0.15 3.98
CA GLU A 42 5.99 1.03 4.06
C GLU A 42 7.42 0.70 3.66
N ILE A 43 8.03 1.62 2.92
CA ILE A 43 9.41 1.54 2.49
C ILE A 43 10.08 2.87 2.79
N SER A 44 11.16 2.82 3.56
CA SER A 44 11.92 4.01 3.96
C SER A 44 13.38 3.88 3.51
N ARG A 45 14.05 5.03 3.33
CA ARG A 45 15.50 5.08 3.11
C ARG A 45 16.22 5.54 4.37
N VAL A 46 17.00 4.65 4.97
CA VAL A 46 17.71 4.89 6.24
C VAL A 46 19.11 4.28 6.20
N GLY A 47 20.12 5.05 6.58
CA GLY A 47 21.53 4.68 6.53
C GLY A 47 21.99 4.30 5.12
N GLY A 48 21.45 4.95 4.08
CA GLY A 48 21.73 4.60 2.68
C GLY A 48 21.15 3.25 2.23
N LYS A 49 20.32 2.61 3.06
CA LYS A 49 19.62 1.35 2.76
C LYS A 49 18.13 1.59 2.58
N LEU A 50 17.47 0.67 1.89
CA LEU A 50 16.00 0.60 1.88
C LEU A 50 15.55 -0.37 2.96
N VAL A 51 14.63 0.06 3.81
CA VAL A 51 14.02 -0.74 4.85
C VAL A 51 12.54 -0.91 4.51
N VAL A 52 12.08 -2.15 4.50
CA VAL A 52 10.66 -2.51 4.30
C VAL A 52 10.08 -2.88 5.64
N SER A 53 9.06 -2.16 6.08
CA SER A 53 8.35 -2.43 7.32
C SER A 53 6.92 -2.86 7.03
N PRO A 54 6.49 -4.06 7.48
CA PRO A 54 5.08 -4.37 7.59
C PRO A 54 4.55 -3.58 8.78
N GLN A 55 4.18 -2.31 8.58
CA GLN A 55 3.46 -1.62 9.63
C GLN A 55 2.01 -2.12 9.63
N PRO A 56 1.49 -2.62 10.77
CA PRO A 56 0.06 -2.66 10.98
C PRO A 56 -0.37 -1.21 11.25
N ILE A 57 -0.54 -0.42 10.18
CA ILE A 57 -1.35 0.78 10.29
C ILE A 57 -2.78 0.26 10.44
N ASP A 58 -3.51 0.68 11.48
CA ASP A 58 -4.93 0.34 11.62
C ASP A 58 -5.61 0.61 10.28
N GLY A 59 -5.96 -0.47 9.58
CA GLY A 59 -6.22 -0.44 8.16
C GLY A 59 -7.37 0.50 7.86
N ILE A 60 -7.25 1.26 6.77
CA ILE A 60 -8.41 1.92 6.19
C ILE A 60 -9.39 0.80 5.82
N VAL A 61 -10.58 0.83 6.39
CA VAL A 61 -11.62 -0.16 6.08
C VAL A 61 -12.36 0.31 4.84
N VAL A 62 -12.35 -0.52 3.81
CA VAL A 62 -13.15 -0.29 2.59
C VAL A 62 -14.62 -0.40 2.98
N SER A 63 -15.32 0.74 2.98
CA SER A 63 -16.77 0.80 3.16
C SER A 63 -17.45 1.01 1.82
N SER A 64 -18.60 0.36 1.63
CA SER A 64 -19.43 0.57 0.46
C SER A 64 -20.01 2.00 0.49
N PRO A 65 -20.07 2.69 -0.66
CA PRO A 65 -20.72 4.00 -0.72
C PRO A 65 -22.17 3.86 -0.27
N LYS A 66 -22.61 4.75 0.62
CA LYS A 66 -24.02 4.86 0.98
C LYS A 66 -24.79 5.23 -0.29
N LEU A 67 -25.66 4.34 -0.77
CA LEU A 67 -26.61 4.66 -1.83
C LEU A 67 -27.33 5.95 -1.42
N ALA A 68 -27.21 7.00 -2.25
CA ALA A 68 -28.07 8.15 -2.13
C ALA A 68 -29.50 7.63 -2.32
N VAL A 69 -30.29 7.69 -1.24
CA VAL A 69 -31.73 7.43 -1.31
C VAL A 69 -32.34 8.76 -1.68
N ASP A 70 -32.96 8.82 -2.87
CA ASP A 70 -33.79 9.95 -3.33
C ASP A 70 -35.01 10.15 -2.42
#